data_AF-A0A5C9C2S5-F1
#
_entry.id   AF-A0A5C9C2S5-F1
#
_cell.length_a   1.000
_cell.length_b   1.000
_cell.length_c   1.000
_cell.angle_alpha   90.00
_cell.angle_beta   90.00
_cell.angle_gamma   90.00
#
_symmetry.space_group_name_H-M   'P 1'
#
loop_
_entity.id
_entity.type
_entity.pdbx_description
1 polymer ?
#
loop_
_entity_poly.entity_id
_entity_poly.type
_entity_poly.pdbx_seq_one_letter_code
_entity_poly.pdbx_strand_id
1 'polypeptide(L)'
;MPIAFQVENFVVRTDSPQDAAAQNATRVWRWFVLVVSLTGLWIVGVGALSLLTANPVTLNRDQILESTDVVTAVVKDANHGDVRVEKSWKDVVQEDELELSNLRETSPSVGARLLIPVSSSRKGWRVTLSKLPGEPPLVYPVTEESERQLRQLLKNGRLP
;
A
#
# COMPACT_ATOMS: atom_id res chain seq x y z
N MET A 1 -29.16 -88.17 -16.39
CA MET A 1 -28.34 -86.99 -16.10
C MET A 1 -29.25 -85.90 -15.53
N PRO A 2 -29.22 -85.61 -14.22
CA PRO A 2 -30.00 -84.52 -13.66
C PRO A 2 -29.18 -83.20 -13.69
N ILE A 3 -29.83 -82.13 -14.15
CA ILE A 3 -29.29 -80.77 -14.19
C ILE A 3 -29.56 -80.14 -12.82
N ALA A 4 -28.50 -79.88 -12.04
CA ALA A 4 -28.61 -79.17 -10.78
C ALA A 4 -28.76 -77.66 -11.06
N PHE A 5 -29.96 -77.13 -10.84
CA PHE A 5 -30.20 -75.68 -10.81
C PHE A 5 -29.69 -75.14 -9.47
N GLN A 6 -28.60 -74.38 -9.52
CA GLN A 6 -28.14 -73.59 -8.38
C GLN A 6 -29.09 -72.39 -8.22
N VAL A 7 -29.94 -72.43 -7.20
CA VAL A 7 -30.76 -71.29 -6.80
C VAL A 7 -29.82 -70.33 -6.07
N GLU A 8 -29.30 -69.33 -6.78
CA GLU A 8 -28.62 -68.20 -6.14
C GLU A 8 -29.66 -67.48 -5.28
N ASN A 9 -29.49 -67.58 -3.96
CA ASN A 9 -30.28 -66.84 -2.99
C ASN A 9 -30.07 -65.35 -3.25
N PHE A 10 -31.05 -64.73 -3.92
CA PHE A 10 -31.09 -63.30 -4.14
C PHE A 10 -31.43 -62.62 -2.80
N VAL A 11 -30.41 -62.36 -2.00
CA VAL A 11 -30.53 -61.55 -0.79
C VAL A 11 -30.87 -60.13 -1.24
N VAL A 12 -32.15 -59.78 -1.15
CA VAL A 12 -32.63 -58.42 -1.41
C VAL A 12 -31.99 -57.52 -0.35
N ARG A 13 -30.93 -56.83 -0.73
CA ARG A 13 -30.26 -55.84 0.12
C ARG A 13 -31.18 -54.63 0.24
N THR A 14 -32.03 -54.63 1.27
CA THR A 14 -32.82 -53.45 1.65
C THR A 14 -31.90 -52.49 2.39
N ASP A 15 -31.07 -51.76 1.64
CA ASP A 15 -30.39 -50.61 2.21
C ASP A 15 -31.46 -49.62 2.64
N SER A 16 -31.63 -49.45 3.95
CA SER A 16 -32.69 -48.62 4.50
C SER A 16 -32.50 -47.19 4.00
N PRO A 17 -33.54 -46.52 3.47
CA PRO A 17 -33.43 -45.14 2.97
C PRO A 17 -32.94 -44.14 4.03
N GLN A 18 -33.05 -44.51 5.31
CA GLN A 18 -32.54 -43.77 6.46
C GLN A 18 -31.00 -43.72 6.50
N ASP A 19 -30.31 -44.80 6.10
CA ASP A 19 -28.84 -44.87 6.07
C ASP A 19 -28.27 -44.02 4.93
N ALA A 20 -28.95 -43.98 3.79
CA ALA A 20 -28.59 -43.13 2.65
C ALA A 20 -28.67 -41.63 3.00
N ALA A 21 -29.67 -41.23 3.78
CA ALA A 21 -29.82 -39.83 4.22
C ALA A 21 -28.69 -39.39 5.17
N ALA A 22 -28.30 -40.24 6.13
CA ALA A 22 -27.22 -39.96 7.07
C ALA A 22 -25.85 -39.82 6.38
N GLN A 23 -25.57 -40.68 5.39
CA GLN A 23 -24.33 -40.60 4.59
C GLN A 23 -24.26 -39.31 3.77
N ASN A 24 -25.38 -38.87 3.18
CA ASN A 24 -25.44 -37.62 2.42
C ASN A 24 -25.22 -36.39 3.32
N ALA A 25 -25.80 -36.37 4.52
CA ALA A 25 -25.65 -35.26 5.46
C ALA A 25 -24.18 -35.06 5.89
N THR A 26 -23.46 -36.14 6.22
CA THR A 26 -22.04 -36.05 6.60
C THR A 26 -21.14 -35.60 5.45
N ARG A 27 -21.46 -36.01 4.21
CA ARG A 27 -20.74 -35.57 3.01
C ARG A 27 -20.95 -34.06 2.78
N VAL A 28 -22.19 -33.58 2.83
CA VAL A 28 -22.51 -32.15 2.63
C VAL A 28 -21.83 -31.29 3.70
N TRP A 29 -21.87 -31.71 4.97
CA TRP A 29 -21.21 -30.99 6.07
C TRP A 29 -19.70 -30.87 5.85
N ARG A 30 -19.02 -31.96 5.46
CA ARG A 30 -17.58 -31.94 5.19
C ARG A 30 -17.21 -30.97 4.07
N TRP A 31 -17.99 -30.95 2.98
CA TRP A 31 -17.78 -30.00 1.88
C TRP A 31 -18.01 -28.57 2.32
N PHE A 32 -19.07 -28.30 3.11
CA PHE A 32 -19.34 -26.98 3.65
C PHE A 32 -18.16 -26.46 4.49
N VAL A 33 -17.66 -27.28 5.41
CA VAL A 33 -16.50 -26.92 6.25
C VAL A 33 -15.27 -26.63 5.38
N LEU A 34 -14.98 -27.46 4.37
CA LEU A 34 -13.85 -27.22 3.46
C LEU A 34 -13.98 -25.91 2.69
N VAL A 35 -15.16 -25.61 2.15
CA VAL A 35 -15.42 -24.37 1.40
C VAL A 35 -15.28 -23.15 2.30
N VAL A 36 -15.83 -23.21 3.51
CA VAL A 36 -15.72 -22.12 4.49
C VAL A 36 -14.28 -21.91 4.94
N SER A 37 -13.53 -22.98 5.23
CA SER A 37 -12.12 -22.89 5.60
C SER A 37 -11.26 -22.32 4.47
N LEU A 38 -11.48 -22.77 3.24
CA LEU A 38 -10.76 -22.26 2.07
C LEU A 38 -11.07 -20.78 1.82
N THR A 39 -12.34 -20.38 1.94
CA THR A 39 -12.77 -18.99 1.80
C THR A 39 -12.16 -18.12 2.91
N GLY A 40 -12.21 -18.59 4.16
CA GLY A 40 -11.59 -17.91 5.29
C GLY A 40 -10.09 -17.72 5.10
N LEU A 41 -9.39 -18.77 4.68
CA LEU A 41 -7.95 -18.71 4.38
C LEU A 41 -7.66 -17.72 3.24
N TRP A 42 -8.49 -17.72 2.20
CA TRP A 42 -8.35 -16.79 1.08
C TRP A 42 -8.57 -15.33 1.51
N ILE A 43 -9.60 -15.03 2.29
CA ILE A 43 -9.86 -13.68 2.82
C ILE A 43 -8.68 -13.21 3.68
N VAL A 44 -8.16 -14.08 4.55
CA VAL A 44 -6.97 -13.76 5.36
C VAL A 44 -5.77 -13.48 4.48
N GLY A 45 -5.55 -14.28 3.42
CA GLY A 45 -4.47 -14.08 2.46
C GLY A 45 -4.58 -12.74 1.73
N VAL A 46 -5.76 -12.38 1.24
CA VAL A 46 -6.00 -11.09 0.57
C VAL A 46 -5.86 -9.92 1.54
N GLY A 47 -6.36 -10.05 2.77
CA GLY A 47 -6.22 -9.04 3.81
C GLY A 47 -4.74 -8.79 4.15
N ALA A 48 -3.96 -9.85 4.31
CA ALA A 48 -2.52 -9.74 4.54
C ALA A 48 -1.81 -9.06 3.37
N LEU A 49 -2.11 -9.46 2.13
CA LEU A 49 -1.55 -8.81 0.94
C LEU A 49 -1.92 -7.33 0.90
N SER A 50 -3.18 -6.97 1.16
CA SER A 50 -3.62 -5.59 1.18
C SER A 50 -2.88 -4.75 2.23
N LEU A 51 -2.57 -5.31 3.39
CA LEU A 51 -1.79 -4.63 4.42
C LEU A 51 -0.31 -4.48 4.02
N LEU A 52 0.24 -5.49 3.35
CA LEU A 52 1.63 -5.46 2.86
C LEU A 52 1.81 -4.58 1.62
N THR A 53 0.77 -4.39 0.81
CA THR A 53 0.79 -3.55 -0.39
C THR A 53 0.15 -2.19 -0.17
N ALA A 54 -0.21 -1.84 1.06
CA ALA A 54 -0.81 -0.55 1.38
C ALA A 54 0.19 0.58 1.12
N ASN A 55 0.17 1.08 -0.12
CA ASN A 55 0.77 2.29 -0.66
C ASN A 55 2.21 2.57 -0.19
N PRO A 56 3.22 1.89 -0.77
CA PRO A 56 4.58 2.40 -0.70
C PRO A 56 4.58 3.85 -1.19
N VAL A 57 5.06 4.76 -0.34
CA VAL A 57 5.24 6.17 -0.70
C VAL A 57 6.26 6.20 -1.81
N THR A 58 5.79 6.37 -3.05
CA THR A 58 6.65 6.40 -4.23
C THR A 58 7.01 7.84 -4.51
N LEU A 59 8.29 8.18 -4.37
CA LEU A 59 8.77 9.53 -4.64
C LEU A 59 8.76 9.81 -6.16
N ASN A 60 8.24 10.97 -6.58
CA ASN A 60 8.35 11.41 -7.96
C ASN A 60 9.80 11.79 -8.26
N ARG A 61 10.52 10.90 -8.94
CA ARG A 61 11.94 11.06 -9.27
C ARG A 61 12.25 12.38 -9.96
N ASP A 62 11.45 12.78 -10.94
CA ASP A 62 11.69 14.00 -11.71
C ASP A 62 11.59 15.24 -10.81
N GLN A 63 10.58 15.29 -9.94
CA GLN A 63 10.41 16.37 -8.97
C GLN A 63 11.60 16.45 -7.98
N ILE A 64 12.11 15.30 -7.51
CA ILE A 64 13.28 15.23 -6.60
C ILE A 64 14.57 15.66 -7.29
N LEU A 65 14.75 15.29 -8.56
CA LEU A 65 15.97 15.63 -9.30
C LEU A 65 15.98 17.10 -9.74
N GLU A 66 14.84 17.63 -10.16
CA GLU A 66 14.69 19.03 -10.60
C GLU A 66 14.64 20.03 -9.44
N SER A 67 14.37 19.56 -8.22
CA SER A 67 14.35 20.43 -7.05
C SER A 67 15.75 20.97 -6.73
N THR A 68 15.83 22.22 -6.30
CA THR A 68 17.07 22.81 -5.79
C THR A 68 17.54 22.09 -4.53
N ASP A 69 16.61 21.76 -3.63
CA ASP A 69 16.87 20.96 -2.43
C ASP A 69 15.69 20.01 -2.16
N VAL A 70 15.89 19.08 -1.24
CA VAL A 70 14.82 18.33 -0.59
C VAL A 70 15.01 18.50 0.90
N VAL A 71 13.97 18.90 1.61
CA VAL A 71 14.05 19.12 3.06
C VAL A 71 13.09 18.18 3.78
N THR A 72 13.51 17.67 4.94
CA THR A 72 12.60 17.12 5.95
C THR A 72 12.17 18.29 6.82
N ALA A 73 10.88 18.58 6.87
CA ALA A 73 10.35 19.70 7.64
C ALA A 73 9.04 19.35 8.35
N VAL A 74 8.75 20.06 9.44
CA VAL A 74 7.48 19.99 10.18
C VAL A 74 6.64 21.22 9.85
N VAL A 75 5.40 21.00 9.43
CA VAL A 75 4.48 22.08 9.08
C VAL A 75 4.04 22.85 10.33
N LYS A 76 4.37 24.13 10.40
CA LYS A 76 3.91 25.03 11.49
C LYS A 76 2.59 25.70 11.12
N ASP A 77 2.49 26.24 9.91
CA ASP A 77 1.27 26.87 9.39
C ASP A 77 1.08 26.53 7.91
N ALA A 78 0.04 25.72 7.62
CA ALA A 78 -0.28 25.30 6.27
C ALA A 78 -0.87 26.43 5.39
N ASN A 79 -1.43 27.50 5.99
CA ASN A 79 -2.04 28.60 5.25
C ASN A 79 -1.01 29.64 4.82
N HIS A 80 -0.04 29.94 5.68
CA HIS A 80 1.05 30.88 5.38
C HIS A 80 2.25 30.20 4.71
N GLY A 81 2.36 28.88 4.83
CA GLY A 81 3.45 28.12 4.23
C GLY A 81 4.67 27.97 5.14
N ASP A 82 4.52 28.23 6.43
CA ASP A 82 5.61 28.19 7.41
C ASP A 82 5.93 26.74 7.78
N VAL A 83 7.19 26.36 7.59
CA VAL A 83 7.71 25.05 7.99
C VAL A 83 9.00 25.21 8.79
N ARG A 84 9.20 24.31 9.75
CA ARG A 84 10.48 24.17 10.45
C ARG A 84 11.29 23.08 9.78
N VAL A 85 12.43 23.45 9.20
CA VAL A 85 13.37 22.53 8.57
C VAL A 85 14.09 21.75 9.68
N GLU A 86 14.07 20.43 9.58
CA GLU A 86 14.84 19.54 10.45
C GLU A 86 16.11 19.05 9.78
N LYS A 87 16.08 18.93 8.45
CA LYS A 87 17.19 18.39 7.66
C LYS A 87 17.10 18.82 6.21
N SER A 88 18.21 19.30 5.65
CA SER A 88 18.43 19.41 4.21
C SER A 88 19.12 18.14 3.68
N TRP A 89 18.74 17.70 2.48
CA TRP A 89 19.31 16.50 1.85
C TRP A 89 20.32 16.79 0.75
N LYS A 90 20.31 17.99 0.15
CA LYS A 90 21.32 18.46 -0.82
C LYS A 90 22.22 19.58 -0.25
N ASP A 91 22.07 19.91 1.04
CA ASP A 91 22.83 20.92 1.78
C ASP A 91 22.74 22.34 1.19
N VAL A 92 21.61 22.69 0.54
CA VAL A 92 21.41 24.02 -0.06
C VAL A 92 20.65 24.96 0.87
N VAL A 93 19.57 24.49 1.48
CA VAL A 93 18.81 25.22 2.51
C VAL A 93 19.52 25.06 3.85
N GLN A 94 19.86 26.19 4.50
CA GLN A 94 20.54 26.22 5.80
C GLN A 94 19.68 26.83 6.91
N GLU A 95 18.54 27.42 6.54
CA GLU A 95 17.62 28.05 7.47
C GLU A 95 16.79 27.01 8.24
N ASP A 96 16.65 27.19 9.56
CA ASP A 96 15.81 26.34 10.41
C ASP A 96 14.30 26.55 10.15
N GLU A 97 13.94 27.68 9.56
CA GLU A 97 12.56 28.04 9.22
C GLU A 97 12.49 28.49 7.76
N LEU A 98 11.46 28.01 7.07
CA LEU A 98 11.28 28.26 5.65
C LEU A 98 9.83 28.61 5.37
N GLU A 99 9.61 29.68 4.62
CA GLU A 99 8.30 30.05 4.09
C GLU A 99 8.16 29.53 2.66
N LEU A 100 7.13 28.73 2.42
CA LEU A 100 6.86 28.07 1.15
C LEU A 100 5.60 28.64 0.50
N SER A 101 5.81 29.50 -0.51
CA SER A 101 4.75 30.29 -1.16
C SER A 101 3.55 29.50 -1.72
N ASN A 102 3.72 28.23 -2.09
CA ASN A 102 2.67 27.36 -2.63
C ASN A 102 2.38 26.12 -1.77
N LEU A 103 2.79 26.09 -0.50
CA LEU A 103 2.55 24.94 0.37
C LEU A 103 1.06 24.68 0.60
N ARG A 104 0.26 25.75 0.64
CA ARG A 104 -1.20 25.65 0.82
C ARG A 104 -1.88 24.80 -0.27
N GLU A 105 -1.33 24.78 -1.48
CA GLU A 105 -1.86 23.98 -2.60
C GLU A 105 -1.74 22.47 -2.33
N THR A 106 -0.79 22.06 -1.48
CA THR A 106 -0.56 20.65 -1.14
C THR A 106 -1.43 20.17 0.02
N SER A 107 -2.24 21.06 0.62
CA SER A 107 -3.15 20.80 1.74
C SER A 107 -2.54 19.97 2.89
N PRO A 108 -1.34 20.32 3.41
CA PRO A 108 -0.70 19.50 4.43
C PRO A 108 -1.36 19.71 5.80
N SER A 109 -1.33 18.66 6.63
CA SER A 109 -1.77 18.77 8.03
C SER A 109 -0.73 19.52 8.87
N VAL A 110 -1.19 20.45 9.72
CA VAL A 110 -0.32 21.13 10.71
C VAL A 110 0.30 20.10 11.66
N GLY A 111 1.59 20.24 11.94
CA GLY A 111 2.38 19.29 12.74
C GLY A 111 2.84 18.06 11.96
N ALA A 112 2.43 17.87 10.70
CA ALA A 112 2.91 16.77 9.88
C ALA A 112 4.39 16.93 9.55
N ARG A 113 5.11 15.82 9.62
CA ARG A 113 6.52 15.71 9.26
C ARG A 113 6.64 15.21 7.82
N LEU A 114 7.13 16.06 6.92
CA LEU A 114 7.08 15.87 5.48
C LEU A 114 8.46 15.98 4.83
N LEU A 115 8.68 15.22 3.76
CA LEU A 115 9.72 15.43 2.76
C LEU A 115 9.15 16.37 1.70
N ILE A 116 9.77 17.54 1.60
CA ILE A 116 9.32 18.63 0.73
C ILE A 116 10.42 18.90 -0.30
N PRO A 117 10.20 18.60 -1.59
CA PRO A 117 11.12 18.99 -2.64
C PRO A 117 10.96 20.49 -2.89
N VAL A 118 12.00 21.28 -2.67
CA VAL A 118 11.95 22.75 -2.76
C VAL A 118 12.79 23.27 -3.91
N SER A 119 12.28 24.30 -4.56
CA SER A 119 12.97 25.02 -5.63
C SER A 119 13.13 26.49 -5.24
N SER A 120 14.31 27.05 -5.51
CA SER A 120 14.55 28.48 -5.32
C SER A 120 13.89 29.28 -6.44
N SER A 121 13.18 30.35 -6.09
CA SER A 121 12.58 31.31 -7.01
C SER A 121 13.00 32.74 -6.63
N ARG A 122 12.84 33.70 -7.56
CA ARG A 122 13.10 35.12 -7.29
C ARG A 122 12.30 35.68 -6.11
N LYS A 123 11.18 35.05 -5.76
CA LYS A 123 10.28 35.45 -4.67
C LYS A 123 10.48 34.66 -3.38
N GLY A 124 11.54 33.83 -3.30
CA GLY A 124 11.78 32.93 -2.17
C GLY A 124 11.59 31.46 -2.53
N TRP A 125 11.32 30.64 -1.52
CA TRP A 125 11.21 29.19 -1.67
C TRP A 125 9.79 28.76 -2.06
N ARG A 126 9.73 27.67 -2.81
CA ARG A 126 8.46 27.04 -3.20
C ARG A 126 8.62 25.54 -3.31
N VAL A 127 7.52 24.81 -3.11
CA VAL A 127 7.44 23.39 -3.43
C VAL A 127 7.61 23.21 -4.93
N THR A 128 8.51 22.32 -5.31
CA THR A 128 8.81 21.98 -6.71
C THR A 128 7.58 21.38 -7.34
N LEU A 129 7.21 21.83 -8.54
CA LEU A 129 6.03 21.31 -9.24
C LEU A 129 6.29 19.89 -9.75
N SER A 130 5.28 19.05 -9.76
CA SER A 130 5.34 17.77 -10.46
C SER A 130 5.10 18.00 -11.96
N LYS A 131 5.53 17.05 -12.81
CA LYS A 131 5.20 17.07 -14.25
C LYS A 131 3.78 16.57 -14.55
N LEU A 132 2.97 16.32 -13.53
CA LEU A 132 1.61 15.84 -13.71
C LEU A 132 0.73 17.06 -14.09
N PRO A 133 0.11 17.05 -15.27
CA PRO A 133 -0.60 18.23 -15.78
C PRO A 133 -1.80 18.56 -14.90
N GLY A 134 -1.83 19.78 -14.35
CA GLY A 134 -2.96 20.30 -13.58
C GLY A 134 -3.05 19.78 -12.13
N GLU A 135 -2.06 19.02 -11.66
CA GLU A 135 -2.04 18.53 -10.28
C GLU A 135 -1.25 19.48 -9.35
N PRO A 136 -1.65 19.56 -8.06
CA PRO A 136 -0.91 20.33 -7.08
C PRO A 136 0.51 19.75 -6.87
N PRO A 137 1.44 20.56 -6.33
CA PRO A 137 2.76 20.06 -5.95
C PRO A 137 2.64 18.89 -4.95
N LEU A 138 3.48 17.88 -5.13
CA LEU A 138 3.48 16.71 -4.26
C LEU A 138 4.44 16.91 -3.09
N VAL A 139 3.97 16.57 -1.89
CA VAL A 139 4.77 16.43 -0.66
C VAL A 139 4.60 15.01 -0.13
N TYR A 140 5.64 14.48 0.51
CA TYR A 140 5.66 13.08 0.92
C TYR A 140 5.74 12.96 2.44
N PRO A 141 5.03 12.04 3.09
CA PRO A 141 5.22 11.80 4.52
C PRO A 141 6.62 11.24 4.79
N VAL A 142 7.23 11.64 5.91
CA VAL A 142 8.53 11.11 6.33
C VAL A 142 8.33 9.71 6.92
N THR A 143 8.58 8.69 6.11
CA THR A 143 8.71 7.28 6.51
C THR A 143 10.14 6.79 6.28
N GLU A 144 10.56 5.74 6.98
CA GLU A 144 11.89 5.14 6.73
C GLU A 144 12.08 4.74 5.27
N GLU A 145 11.04 4.22 4.63
CA GLU A 145 11.07 3.83 3.21
C GLU A 145 11.25 5.04 2.30
N SER A 146 10.53 6.14 2.56
CA SER A 146 10.66 7.37 1.78
C SER A 146 12.08 7.95 1.89
N GLU A 147 12.69 7.94 3.08
CA GLU A 147 14.07 8.38 3.25
C GLU A 147 15.06 7.45 2.55
N ARG A 148 14.85 6.14 2.61
CA ARG A 148 15.69 5.16 1.90
C ARG A 148 15.60 5.37 0.39
N GLN A 149 14.39 5.55 -0.15
CA GLN A 149 14.17 5.87 -1.57
C GLN A 149 14.86 7.18 -1.95
N LEU A 150 14.71 8.23 -1.14
CA LEU A 150 15.36 9.52 -1.38
C LEU A 150 16.88 9.38 -1.42
N ARG A 151 17.49 8.66 -0.46
CA ARG A 151 18.94 8.39 -0.46
C ARG A 151 19.38 7.64 -1.72
N GLN A 152 18.60 6.65 -2.16
CA GLN A 152 18.88 5.91 -3.39
C GLN A 152 18.78 6.82 -4.63
N LEU A 153 17.75 7.67 -4.71
CA LEU A 153 17.58 8.62 -5.79
C LEU A 153 18.71 9.64 -5.85
N LEU A 154 19.15 10.18 -4.70
CA LEU A 154 20.26 11.13 -4.64
C LEU A 154 21.61 10.47 -4.94
N LYS A 155 21.82 9.22 -4.52
CA LYS A 155 23.05 8.46 -4.82
C LYS A 155 23.15 8.09 -6.30
N ASN A 156 22.05 7.67 -6.91
CA ASN A 156 22.01 7.21 -8.31
C ASN A 156 21.79 8.36 -9.30
N GLY A 157 21.19 9.46 -8.83
CA GLY A 157 20.79 10.63 -9.61
C GLY A 157 21.84 11.71 -9.68
N ARG A 158 23.14 11.39 -9.51
CA ARG A 158 24.21 12.29 -9.97
C ARG A 158 23.97 12.55 -11.45
N LEU A 159 23.45 13.74 -11.74
CA LEU A 159 23.48 14.33 -13.06
C LEU A 159 24.95 14.28 -13.54
N PRO A 160 25.21 13.88 -14.80
CA PRO A 160 26.54 14.03 -15.39
C PRO A 160 27.03 15.49 -15.30
#